data_AF-A0A5E4D4V5-F1
#
_entry.id   AF-A0A5E4D4V5-F1
#
_cell.length_a   1.000
_cell.length_b   1.000
_cell.length_c   1.000
_cell.angle_alpha   90.00
_cell.angle_beta   90.00
_cell.angle_gamma   90.00
#
_symmetry.space_group_name_H-M   'P 1'
#
loop_
_entity.id
_entity.type
_entity.pdbx_description
1 polymer ?
#
loop_
_entity_poly.entity_id
_entity_poly.type
_entity_poly.pdbx_seq_one_letter_code
_entity_poly.pdbx_strand_id
1 'polypeptide(L)'
;VLLNTLTGEIECKFHAYVQPQEHPVLSEFCMELTGIKQAQVDEEAPLKICLSQFCKWIHKIQQQKKIIFATGVSEPSTSAAKLCAFVTWSDWDLGVCLEYECKRKQLLKPMFLNSWIDLRATYKLFCRRKPKGLSGALQEVSLKGIHLVPQFSHQQKKQTFTIHEEKPASSDCSPRKSSCQKVAPPLVLTSAVNLQEPWKSGKMTPPLCKCGRRSKRLVVSNNGPNHGRVFYCCPI
;
A
#
# COMPACT_ATOMS: atom_id res chain seq x y z
N VAL A 1 3.25 13.73 -8.85
CA VAL A 1 2.66 14.42 -10.03
C VAL A 1 2.14 15.76 -9.58
N LEU A 2 2.32 16.82 -10.36
CA LEU A 2 1.68 18.13 -10.15
C LEU A 2 0.57 18.30 -11.18
N LEU A 3 -0.65 18.52 -10.71
CA LEU A 3 -1.84 18.73 -11.53
C LEU A 3 -2.30 20.18 -11.38
N ASN A 4 -2.54 20.87 -12.49
CA ASN A 4 -3.19 22.16 -12.48
C ASN A 4 -4.70 21.97 -12.42
N THR A 5 -5.34 22.48 -11.38
CA THR A 5 -6.78 22.30 -11.16
C THR A 5 -7.66 23.17 -12.06
N LEU A 6 -7.11 24.23 -12.65
CA LEU A 6 -7.82 25.10 -13.60
C LEU A 6 -7.85 24.51 -15.00
N THR A 7 -6.72 23.96 -15.46
CA THR A 7 -6.60 23.39 -16.82
C THR A 7 -6.86 21.89 -16.87
N GLY A 8 -6.74 21.19 -15.74
CA GLY A 8 -6.78 19.73 -15.69
C GLY A 8 -5.51 19.05 -16.21
N GLU A 9 -4.46 19.82 -16.52
CA GLU A 9 -3.24 19.29 -17.12
C GLU A 9 -2.18 18.91 -16.08
N ILE A 10 -1.42 17.86 -16.40
CA ILE A 10 -0.25 17.47 -15.62
C ILE A 10 0.94 18.34 -16.02
N GLU A 11 1.37 19.21 -15.12
CA GLU A 11 2.45 20.15 -15.40
C GLU A 11 3.85 19.54 -15.23
N CYS A 12 4.00 18.61 -14.28
CA CYS A 12 5.27 17.92 -14.05
C CYS A 12 5.11 16.64 -13.22
N LYS A 13 6.12 15.78 -13.28
CA LYS A 13 6.15 14.50 -12.55
C LYS A 13 7.51 14.32 -11.89
N PHE A 14 7.51 13.73 -10.71
CA PHE A 14 8.67 13.14 -10.06
C PHE A 14 8.36 11.68 -9.83
N HIS A 15 9.32 10.83 -10.16
CA HIS A 15 9.25 9.40 -9.97
C HIS A 15 10.65 8.89 -9.66
N ALA A 16 10.75 8.04 -8.65
CA ALA A 16 11.97 7.34 -8.28
C ALA A 16 11.55 6.01 -7.67
N TYR A 17 12.27 4.95 -8.01
CA TYR A 17 12.23 3.71 -7.24
C TYR A 17 13.10 3.87 -5.99
N VAL A 18 12.90 2.99 -5.01
CA VAL A 18 13.61 3.03 -3.73
C VAL A 18 14.15 1.64 -3.46
N GLN A 19 15.44 1.54 -3.20
CA GLN A 19 16.06 0.29 -2.81
C GLN A 19 15.63 -0.10 -1.38
N PRO A 20 14.99 -1.27 -1.17
CA PRO A 20 14.67 -1.77 0.16
C PRO A 20 15.96 -2.19 0.89
N GLN A 21 16.12 -1.74 2.13
CA GLN A 21 17.34 -2.03 2.92
C GLN A 21 17.16 -3.19 3.90
N GLU A 22 15.94 -3.41 4.40
CA GLU A 22 15.66 -4.48 5.38
C GLU A 22 15.40 -5.83 4.70
N HIS A 23 14.60 -5.82 3.64
CA HIS A 23 14.31 -6.99 2.81
C HIS A 23 14.62 -6.63 1.34
N PRO A 24 15.90 -6.67 0.93
CA PRO A 24 16.32 -6.22 -0.41
C PRO A 24 15.71 -7.04 -1.54
N VAL A 25 15.45 -8.33 -1.30
CA VAL A 25 14.84 -9.25 -2.28
C VAL A 25 13.32 -9.17 -2.17
N LEU A 26 12.67 -8.72 -3.25
CA LEU A 26 11.23 -8.68 -3.40
C LEU A 26 10.66 -10.10 -3.50
N SER A 27 9.56 -10.37 -2.80
CA SER A 27 8.83 -11.62 -2.99
C SER A 27 8.07 -11.61 -4.32
N GLU A 28 7.80 -12.80 -4.85
CA GLU A 28 6.97 -12.97 -6.05
C GLU A 28 5.62 -12.27 -5.91
N PHE A 29 4.96 -12.44 -4.75
CA PHE A 29 3.72 -11.75 -4.44
C PHE A 29 3.83 -10.21 -4.55
N CYS A 30 4.92 -9.61 -4.05
CA CYS A 30 5.12 -8.17 -4.15
C CYS A 30 5.34 -7.73 -5.60
N MET A 31 6.11 -8.51 -6.37
CA MET A 31 6.36 -8.23 -7.78
C MET A 31 5.08 -8.34 -8.61
N GLU A 32 4.24 -9.35 -8.37
CA GLU A 32 2.93 -9.50 -9.01
C GLU A 32 1.97 -8.36 -8.65
N LEU A 33 1.88 -8.01 -7.37
CA LEU A 33 0.95 -7.00 -6.88
C LEU A 33 1.29 -5.59 -7.40
N THR A 34 2.58 -5.26 -7.44
CA THR A 34 3.05 -3.90 -7.77
C THR A 34 3.48 -3.76 -9.23
N GLY A 35 3.84 -4.86 -9.88
CA GLY A 35 4.50 -4.88 -11.19
C GLY A 35 5.97 -4.43 -11.16
N ILE A 36 6.54 -4.18 -9.99
CA ILE A 36 7.94 -3.75 -9.83
C ILE A 36 8.83 -5.00 -9.82
N LYS A 37 9.84 -5.02 -10.70
CA LYS A 37 10.83 -6.10 -10.78
C LYS A 37 12.03 -5.82 -9.89
N GLN A 38 12.73 -6.86 -9.47
CA GLN A 38 13.94 -6.77 -8.63
C GLN A 38 15.00 -5.82 -9.22
N ALA A 39 15.30 -5.96 -10.51
CA ALA A 39 16.28 -5.11 -11.20
C ALA A 39 15.93 -3.61 -11.19
N GLN A 40 14.66 -3.24 -10.97
CA GLN A 40 14.24 -1.83 -10.87
C GLN A 40 14.49 -1.22 -9.51
N VAL A 41 14.89 -2.00 -8.51
CA VAL A 41 15.17 -1.51 -7.15
C VAL A 41 16.59 -1.82 -6.69
N ASP A 42 17.29 -2.76 -7.32
CA ASP A 42 18.65 -3.17 -6.93
C ASP A 42 19.67 -2.05 -7.01
N GLU A 43 19.61 -1.21 -8.04
CA GLU A 43 20.58 -0.13 -8.28
C GLU A 43 20.05 1.26 -7.84
N GLU A 44 18.88 1.28 -7.22
CA GLU A 44 18.23 2.51 -6.82
C GLU A 44 18.78 3.07 -5.51
N ALA A 45 18.49 4.34 -5.26
CA ALA A 45 18.94 4.97 -4.04
C ALA A 45 18.09 4.53 -2.83
N PRO A 46 18.67 4.48 -1.62
CA PRO A 46 17.90 4.31 -0.40
C PRO A 46 16.92 5.47 -0.16
N LEU A 47 15.86 5.22 0.62
CA LEU A 47 14.78 6.19 0.88
C LEU A 47 15.28 7.58 1.29
N LYS A 48 16.32 7.66 2.13
CA LYS A 48 16.92 8.93 2.57
C LYS A 48 17.34 9.81 1.40
N ILE A 49 17.95 9.21 0.38
CA ILE A 49 18.43 9.91 -0.81
C ILE A 49 17.25 10.30 -1.69
N CYS A 50 16.28 9.40 -1.91
CA CYS A 50 15.07 9.70 -2.68
C CYS A 50 14.26 10.84 -2.05
N LEU A 51 14.16 10.90 -0.71
CA LEU A 51 13.54 12.02 -0.01
C LEU A 51 14.31 13.33 -0.20
N SER A 52 15.65 13.29 -0.18
CA SER A 52 16.47 14.47 -0.49
C SER A 52 16.26 14.97 -1.92
N GLN A 53 16.22 14.06 -2.90
CA GLN A 53 15.94 14.38 -4.30
C GLN A 53 14.53 14.95 -4.45
N PHE A 54 13.54 14.37 -3.78
CA PHE A 54 12.17 14.87 -3.77
C PHE A 54 12.09 16.28 -3.16
N CYS A 55 12.76 16.53 -2.04
CA CYS A 55 12.85 17.87 -1.45
C CYS A 55 13.44 18.87 -2.45
N LYS A 56 14.55 18.55 -3.13
CA LYS A 56 15.15 19.42 -4.15
C LYS A 56 14.17 19.70 -5.30
N TRP A 57 13.43 18.68 -5.74
CA TRP A 57 12.41 18.82 -6.78
C TRP A 57 11.26 19.73 -6.33
N ILE A 58 10.78 19.60 -5.09
CA ILE A 58 9.76 20.48 -4.52
C ILE A 58 10.22 21.94 -4.52
N HIS A 59 11.43 22.21 -4.01
CA HIS A 59 11.99 23.57 -3.99
C HIS A 59 12.08 24.15 -5.41
N LYS A 60 12.56 23.36 -6.38
CA LYS A 60 12.62 23.78 -7.80
C LYS A 60 11.24 24.19 -8.33
N ILE A 61 10.20 23.40 -8.04
CA ILE A 61 8.84 23.71 -8.51
C ILE A 61 8.25 24.92 -7.81
N GLN A 62 8.46 25.09 -6.50
CA GLN A 62 7.99 26.27 -5.77
C GLN A 62 8.49 27.55 -6.42
N GLN A 63 9.76 27.58 -6.83
CA GLN A 63 10.35 28.74 -7.53
C GLN A 63 9.81 28.90 -8.95
N GLN A 64 9.79 27.83 -9.75
CA GLN A 64 9.42 27.89 -11.16
C GLN A 64 7.93 28.17 -11.39
N LYS A 65 7.06 27.62 -10.54
CA LYS A 65 5.60 27.69 -10.69
C LYS A 65 4.94 28.67 -9.72
N LYS A 66 5.72 29.30 -8.84
CA LYS A 66 5.25 30.23 -7.80
C LYS A 66 4.14 29.60 -6.94
N ILE A 67 4.37 28.35 -6.50
CA ILE A 67 3.40 27.61 -5.67
C ILE A 67 3.77 27.68 -4.18
N ILE A 68 2.74 27.77 -3.34
CA ILE A 68 2.85 27.74 -1.87
C ILE A 68 2.03 26.56 -1.36
N PHE A 69 2.62 25.76 -0.47
CA PHE A 69 1.88 24.71 0.22
C PHE A 69 1.13 25.32 1.40
N ALA A 70 -0.15 25.01 1.53
CA ALA A 70 -0.97 25.47 2.65
C ALA A 70 -0.53 24.78 3.96
N THR A 71 0.49 25.31 4.61
CA THR A 71 0.95 24.88 5.94
C THR A 71 0.32 25.76 7.02
N GLY A 72 -1.00 25.67 7.22
CA GLY A 72 -1.75 26.08 8.42
C GLY A 72 -1.57 27.48 9.04
N VAL A 73 -0.63 28.28 8.57
CA VAL A 73 -0.16 29.52 9.19
C VAL A 73 0.32 30.43 8.06
N SER A 74 -0.24 31.63 8.02
CA SER A 74 0.02 32.73 7.09
C SER A 74 -0.81 32.73 5.79
N GLU A 75 -1.71 33.71 5.72
CA GLU A 75 -2.27 34.15 4.44
C GLU A 75 -1.15 34.55 3.47
N PRO A 76 -1.29 34.24 2.17
CA PRO A 76 -0.37 34.74 1.17
C PRO A 76 -0.50 36.27 1.09
N SER A 77 0.49 36.99 1.62
CA SER A 77 0.57 38.46 1.57
C SER A 77 0.82 39.03 0.16
N THR A 78 0.88 38.17 -0.86
CA THR A 78 1.13 38.55 -2.26
C THR A 78 0.14 37.86 -3.21
N SER A 79 -0.61 38.63 -3.99
CA SER A 79 -1.73 38.20 -4.84
C SER A 79 -1.38 37.28 -6.02
N ALA A 80 -0.12 36.85 -6.16
CA ALA A 80 0.38 36.11 -7.33
C ALA A 80 0.75 34.64 -7.04
N ALA A 81 0.71 34.19 -5.78
CA ALA A 81 1.12 32.84 -5.42
C ALA A 81 -0.03 31.83 -5.56
N LYS A 82 0.25 30.69 -6.20
CA LYS A 82 -0.73 29.61 -6.40
C LYS A 82 -0.70 28.65 -5.22
N LEU A 83 -1.86 28.39 -4.61
CA LEU A 83 -1.95 27.38 -3.55
C LEU A 83 -1.77 25.97 -4.12
N CYS A 84 -1.05 25.13 -3.38
CA CYS A 84 -0.82 23.73 -3.69
C CYS A 84 -1.06 22.88 -2.44
N ALA A 85 -1.60 21.67 -2.64
CA ALA A 85 -1.80 20.70 -1.59
C ALA A 85 -1.32 19.33 -2.08
N PHE A 86 -0.77 18.53 -1.17
CA PHE A 86 -0.57 17.11 -1.44
C PHE A 86 -1.92 16.40 -1.41
N VAL A 87 -2.03 15.35 -2.21
CA VAL A 87 -3.27 14.60 -2.37
C VAL A 87 -2.92 13.12 -2.42
N THR A 88 -3.59 12.32 -1.61
CA THR A 88 -3.45 10.85 -1.57
C THR A 88 -4.82 10.20 -1.63
N TRP A 89 -4.87 8.91 -2.01
CA TRP A 89 -6.15 8.19 -1.97
C TRP A 89 -6.65 7.98 -0.54
N SER A 90 -5.74 7.86 0.43
CA SER A 90 -6.09 7.78 1.85
C SER A 90 -4.92 8.23 2.72
N ASP A 91 -5.13 8.31 4.03
CA ASP A 91 -4.06 8.58 5.01
C ASP A 91 -2.94 7.53 5.02
N TRP A 92 -3.13 6.38 4.37
CA TRP A 92 -2.16 5.30 4.36
C TRP A 92 -0.79 5.72 3.82
N ASP A 93 -0.72 6.48 2.72
CA ASP A 93 0.55 6.76 2.05
C ASP A 93 1.47 7.66 2.90
N LEU A 94 0.97 8.82 3.35
CA LEU A 94 1.76 9.82 4.07
C LEU A 94 1.64 9.71 5.59
N GLY A 95 0.46 9.37 6.11
CA GLY A 95 0.19 9.29 7.56
C GLY A 95 0.58 7.98 8.21
N VAL A 96 0.75 6.91 7.42
CA VAL A 96 1.07 5.56 7.93
C VAL A 96 2.37 5.03 7.32
N CYS A 97 2.39 4.80 6.02
CA CYS A 97 3.48 4.15 5.30
C CYS A 97 4.77 4.97 5.41
N LEU A 98 4.77 6.21 4.91
CA LEU A 98 5.96 7.06 4.97
C LEU A 98 6.34 7.43 6.42
N GLU A 99 5.35 7.69 7.27
CA GLU A 99 5.55 8.05 8.68
C GLU A 99 6.30 6.95 9.44
N TYR A 100 5.81 5.71 9.35
CA TYR A 100 6.43 4.58 10.03
C TYR A 100 7.74 4.15 9.39
N GLU A 101 7.86 4.26 8.07
CA GLU A 101 9.12 3.99 7.37
C GLU A 101 10.23 4.94 7.83
N CYS A 102 9.93 6.25 7.90
CA CYS A 102 10.85 7.25 8.41
C CYS A 102 11.21 7.00 9.88
N LYS A 103 10.23 6.74 10.74
CA LYS A 103 10.47 6.43 12.16
C LYS A 103 11.37 5.21 12.36
N ARG A 104 11.09 4.10 11.66
CA ARG A 104 11.90 2.87 11.77
C ARG A 104 13.34 3.09 11.30
N LYS A 105 13.52 3.87 10.24
CA LYS A 105 14.85 4.18 9.66
C LYS A 105 15.54 5.39 10.29
N GLN A 106 14.96 5.98 11.34
CA GLN A 106 15.46 7.20 12.00
C GLN A 106 15.69 8.36 11.01
N LEU A 107 14.76 8.50 10.05
CA LEU A 107 14.76 9.58 9.06
C LEU A 107 13.76 10.67 9.48
N LEU A 108 14.12 11.93 9.20
CA LEU A 108 13.20 13.04 9.35
C LEU A 108 12.25 13.08 8.15
N LYS A 109 10.96 12.94 8.42
CA LYS A 109 9.92 13.15 7.40
C LYS A 109 9.83 14.64 7.07
N PRO A 110 9.91 15.04 5.78
CA PRO A 110 9.77 16.44 5.39
C PRO A 110 8.43 17.03 5.86
N MET A 111 8.45 18.18 6.53
CA MET A 111 7.27 18.72 7.22
C MET A 111 6.11 19.04 6.28
N PHE A 112 6.40 19.42 5.03
CA PHE A 112 5.37 19.68 4.03
C PHE A 112 4.57 18.43 3.64
N LEU A 113 5.04 17.22 3.98
CA LEU A 113 4.31 15.95 3.81
C LEU A 113 3.42 15.59 5.01
N ASN A 114 3.29 16.49 5.99
CA ASN A 114 2.40 16.31 7.14
C ASN A 114 1.00 16.93 6.92
N SER A 115 0.75 17.48 5.74
CA SER A 115 -0.56 18.01 5.34
C SER A 115 -0.91 17.51 3.95
N TRP A 116 -2.09 16.89 3.79
CA TRP A 116 -2.60 16.38 2.52
C TRP A 116 -4.13 16.33 2.52
N ILE A 117 -4.70 16.19 1.33
CA ILE A 117 -6.11 15.93 1.10
C ILE A 117 -6.30 14.42 0.96
N ASP A 118 -7.12 13.81 1.82
CA ASP A 118 -7.61 12.43 1.67
C ASP A 118 -8.74 12.41 0.64
N LEU A 119 -8.45 11.95 -0.59
CA LEU A 119 -9.45 11.85 -1.66
C LEU A 119 -10.57 10.86 -1.36
N ARG A 120 -10.31 9.78 -0.61
CA ARG A 120 -11.36 8.83 -0.23
C ARG A 120 -12.33 9.48 0.76
N ALA A 121 -11.86 10.33 1.66
CA ALA A 121 -12.72 11.12 2.54
C ALA A 121 -13.55 12.12 1.74
N THR A 122 -12.92 12.90 0.85
CA THR A 122 -13.61 13.83 -0.06
C THR A 122 -14.64 13.11 -0.94
N TYR A 123 -14.29 11.95 -1.48
CA TYR A 123 -15.19 11.10 -2.28
C TYR A 123 -16.41 10.67 -1.48
N LYS A 124 -16.23 10.20 -0.24
CA LYS A 124 -17.36 9.78 0.61
C LYS A 124 -18.31 10.94 0.88
N LEU A 125 -17.79 12.15 1.10
CA LEU A 125 -18.60 13.34 1.32
C LEU A 125 -19.41 13.71 0.07
N PHE A 126 -18.74 13.71 -1.09
CA PHE A 126 -19.36 14.09 -2.37
C PHE A 126 -20.35 13.04 -2.89
N CYS A 127 -19.95 11.77 -2.91
CA CYS A 127 -20.76 10.67 -3.46
C CYS A 127 -21.72 10.05 -2.44
N ARG A 128 -21.62 10.39 -1.14
CA ARG A 128 -22.38 9.78 -0.02
C ARG A 128 -22.35 8.25 0.01
N ARG A 129 -21.27 7.64 -0.51
CA ARG A 129 -21.07 6.19 -0.62
C ARG A 129 -19.64 5.81 -0.29
N LYS A 130 -19.46 4.58 0.19
CA LYS A 130 -18.12 4.02 0.44
C LYS A 130 -17.57 3.43 -0.86
N PRO A 131 -16.43 3.90 -1.37
CA PRO A 131 -15.86 3.37 -2.60
C PRO A 131 -15.33 1.95 -2.41
N LYS A 132 -15.48 1.10 -3.42
CA LYS A 132 -14.85 -0.23 -3.51
C LYS A 132 -13.37 -0.10 -3.92
N GLY A 133 -12.59 0.61 -3.11
CA GLY A 133 -11.21 0.98 -3.46
C GLY A 133 -11.13 2.11 -4.50
N LEU A 134 -9.91 2.48 -4.91
CA LEU A 134 -9.68 3.56 -5.88
C LEU A 134 -10.30 3.22 -7.24
N SER A 135 -10.10 1.99 -7.73
CA SER A 135 -10.64 1.55 -9.02
C SER A 135 -12.17 1.60 -9.06
N GLY A 136 -12.83 1.18 -7.98
CA GLY A 136 -14.28 1.28 -7.86
C GLY A 136 -14.77 2.73 -7.87
N ALA A 137 -14.05 3.63 -7.19
CA ALA A 137 -14.37 5.05 -7.21
C ALA A 137 -14.24 5.66 -8.62
N LEU A 138 -13.17 5.33 -9.35
CA LEU A 138 -12.96 5.80 -10.72
C LEU A 138 -14.07 5.32 -11.66
N GLN A 139 -14.47 4.06 -11.56
CA GLN A 139 -15.55 3.50 -12.35
C GLN A 139 -16.87 4.24 -12.07
N GLU A 140 -17.19 4.49 -10.80
CA GLU A 140 -18.41 5.20 -10.41
C GLU A 140 -18.43 6.66 -10.88
N VAL A 141 -17.32 7.39 -10.80
CA VAL A 141 -17.25 8.79 -11.29
C VAL A 141 -17.35 8.85 -12.81
N SER A 142 -16.72 7.90 -13.51
CA SER A 142 -16.80 7.78 -14.97
C SER A 142 -18.23 7.44 -15.43
N LEU A 143 -18.95 6.62 -14.67
CA LEU A 143 -20.36 6.28 -14.94
C LEU A 143 -21.33 7.43 -14.67
N LYS A 144 -20.96 8.41 -13.84
CA LYS A 144 -21.78 9.60 -13.56
C LYS A 144 -21.64 10.72 -14.61
N GLY A 145 -20.94 10.47 -15.72
CA GLY A 145 -20.77 11.46 -16.80
C GLY A 145 -19.85 12.63 -16.43
N ILE A 146 -19.14 12.55 -15.30
CA ILE A 146 -18.06 13.49 -14.98
C ILE A 146 -16.87 13.06 -15.84
N HIS A 147 -16.65 13.73 -16.97
CA HIS A 147 -15.42 13.62 -17.75
C HIS A 147 -14.24 14.12 -16.91
N LEU A 148 -13.71 13.25 -16.03
CA LEU A 148 -12.33 13.39 -15.57
C LEU A 148 -11.47 13.11 -16.79
N VAL A 149 -10.85 14.14 -17.37
CA VAL A 149 -9.89 13.99 -18.48
C VAL A 149 -8.82 12.97 -18.05
N PRO A 150 -8.80 11.75 -18.62
CA PRO A 150 -7.82 10.76 -18.22
C PRO A 150 -6.75 10.72 -19.30
N GLN A 151 -5.63 11.39 -19.07
CA GLN A 151 -4.36 10.98 -19.69
C GLN A 151 -3.41 10.45 -18.62
N PHE A 152 -3.83 9.34 -18.01
CA PHE A 152 -2.91 8.35 -17.46
C PHE A 152 -2.40 7.48 -18.61
N SER A 153 -1.43 7.98 -19.36
CA SER A 153 -0.58 7.15 -20.22
C SER A 153 0.68 6.76 -19.45
N HIS A 154 0.59 5.64 -18.74
CA HIS A 154 1.66 4.66 -18.80
C HIS A 154 1.06 3.27 -18.64
N GLN A 155 1.38 2.41 -19.60
CA GLN A 155 0.85 1.07 -19.73
C GLN A 155 1.21 0.22 -18.51
N GLN A 156 0.20 -0.24 -17.77
CA GLN A 156 0.20 -1.62 -17.32
C GLN A 156 -0.70 -2.37 -18.30
N LYS A 157 -0.09 -3.28 -19.07
CA LYS A 157 -0.81 -4.14 -20.00
C LYS A 157 -2.00 -4.76 -19.28
N LYS A 158 -3.19 -4.53 -19.84
CA LYS A 158 -4.40 -5.25 -19.50
C LYS A 158 -4.09 -6.75 -19.62
N GLN A 159 -4.29 -7.51 -18.55
CA GLN A 159 -4.66 -8.90 -18.70
C GLN A 159 -6.04 -9.09 -18.09
N THR A 160 -6.97 -9.47 -18.97
CA THR A 160 -8.26 -10.03 -18.65
C THR A 160 -8.02 -11.28 -17.81
N PHE A 161 -8.46 -11.28 -16.56
CA PHE A 161 -8.45 -12.48 -15.75
C PHE A 161 -9.66 -13.33 -16.15
N THR A 162 -9.41 -14.43 -16.86
CA THR A 162 -10.38 -15.50 -17.03
C THR A 162 -10.41 -16.28 -15.72
N ILE A 163 -11.54 -16.25 -15.02
CA ILE A 163 -11.78 -17.10 -13.85
C ILE A 163 -12.06 -18.51 -14.39
N HIS A 164 -11.14 -19.44 -14.18
CA HIS A 164 -11.42 -20.85 -14.35
C HIS A 164 -12.12 -21.35 -13.08
N GLU A 165 -13.41 -21.66 -13.22
CA GLU A 165 -14.21 -22.32 -12.20
C GLU A 165 -14.08 -23.83 -12.42
N GLU A 166 -13.33 -24.53 -11.56
CA GLU A 166 -13.36 -26.00 -11.56
C GLU A 166 -14.57 -26.52 -10.77
N LYS A 167 -15.39 -27.29 -11.47
CA LYS A 167 -16.60 -27.97 -11.02
C LYS A 167 -16.25 -29.12 -10.07
N PRO A 168 -16.90 -29.25 -8.89
CA PRO A 168 -16.70 -30.43 -8.05
C PRO A 168 -17.43 -31.65 -8.65
N ALA A 169 -16.68 -32.72 -8.87
CA ALA A 169 -17.23 -34.06 -9.08
C ALA A 169 -17.56 -34.71 -7.73
N SER A 170 -18.73 -35.35 -7.69
CA SER A 170 -19.29 -36.17 -6.61
C SER A 170 -18.55 -37.49 -6.39
N SER A 171 -18.42 -37.95 -5.14
CA SER A 171 -18.72 -39.35 -4.76
C SER A 171 -18.78 -39.57 -3.25
N ASP A 172 -19.70 -40.45 -2.86
CA ASP A 172 -20.11 -40.85 -1.51
C ASP A 172 -19.12 -41.64 -0.63
N CYS A 173 -19.50 -41.70 0.66
CA CYS A 173 -19.49 -42.86 1.59
C CYS A 173 -18.51 -42.91 2.78
N SER A 174 -19.09 -42.57 3.96
CA SER A 174 -19.17 -43.29 5.24
C SER A 174 -17.95 -43.52 6.19
N PRO A 175 -18.18 -43.52 7.53
CA PRO A 175 -17.11 -43.51 8.55
C PRO A 175 -16.89 -44.87 9.24
N ARG A 176 -15.65 -45.14 9.71
CA ARG A 176 -15.40 -46.23 10.68
C ARG A 176 -14.33 -45.87 11.71
N LYS A 177 -14.68 -46.13 12.98
CA LYS A 177 -13.91 -45.92 14.21
C LYS A 177 -12.85 -47.02 14.40
N SER A 178 -11.72 -46.71 15.04
CA SER A 178 -11.07 -47.59 16.02
C SER A 178 -10.04 -46.85 16.88
N SER A 179 -9.82 -47.39 18.07
CA SER A 179 -9.30 -46.76 19.28
C SER A 179 -7.86 -47.17 19.62
N CYS A 180 -7.27 -46.39 20.54
CA CYS A 180 -6.36 -46.79 21.62
C CYS A 180 -4.82 -46.80 21.45
N GLN A 181 -4.21 -45.97 22.31
CA GLN A 181 -3.14 -46.24 23.28
C GLN A 181 -1.75 -45.58 23.12
N LYS A 182 -1.27 -45.17 24.31
CA LYS A 182 -0.19 -44.25 24.68
C LYS A 182 1.19 -44.91 24.60
N VAL A 183 2.26 -44.17 24.31
CA VAL A 183 3.58 -44.17 25.02
C VAL A 183 4.37 -42.90 24.65
N ALA A 184 5.09 -42.29 25.60
CA ALA A 184 6.26 -41.42 25.44
C ALA A 184 7.36 -41.89 26.43
N PRO A 185 8.63 -41.43 26.46
CA PRO A 185 9.47 -40.55 25.60
C PRO A 185 10.87 -41.24 25.30
N PRO A 186 12.06 -40.60 25.06
CA PRO A 186 12.46 -39.20 24.84
C PRO A 186 13.46 -38.88 23.67
N LEU A 187 13.49 -37.58 23.31
CA LEU A 187 14.58 -36.72 22.75
C LEU A 187 15.71 -37.31 21.87
N VAL A 188 15.72 -36.94 20.57
CA VAL A 188 16.93 -36.53 19.80
C VAL A 188 16.53 -35.51 18.71
N LEU A 189 17.33 -34.44 18.57
CA LEU A 189 17.27 -33.40 17.56
C LEU A 189 17.47 -33.94 16.13
N THR A 190 16.65 -33.52 15.17
CA THR A 190 17.06 -33.47 13.75
C THR A 190 16.22 -32.46 12.97
N SER A 191 16.92 -31.67 12.18
CA SER A 191 16.40 -30.69 11.23
C SER A 191 15.55 -31.36 10.15
N ALA A 192 14.28 -30.95 10.05
CA ALA A 192 13.39 -31.33 8.94
C ALA A 192 12.76 -30.08 8.32
N VAL A 193 13.16 -29.85 7.07
CA VAL A 193 12.49 -29.01 6.07
C VAL A 193 10.99 -29.32 6.11
N ASN A 194 10.13 -28.31 6.23
CA ASN A 194 8.68 -28.53 6.13
C ASN A 194 8.09 -27.75 4.97
N LEU A 195 7.78 -28.51 3.91
CA LEU A 195 6.73 -28.24 2.93
C LEU A 195 5.40 -28.11 3.70
N GLN A 196 4.61 -27.08 3.41
CA GLN A 196 3.34 -26.84 4.13
C GLN A 196 2.13 -27.29 3.29
N GLU A 197 1.51 -28.37 3.76
CA GLU A 197 0.17 -28.87 3.38
C GLU A 197 -0.97 -27.95 3.90
N PRO A 198 -2.19 -28.05 3.35
CA PRO A 198 -3.22 -27.01 3.38
C PRO A 198 -3.94 -26.80 4.72
N TRP A 199 -4.48 -25.58 4.83
CA TRP A 199 -4.89 -24.88 6.03
C TRP A 199 -5.95 -25.61 6.88
N LYS A 200 -5.59 -25.97 8.11
CA LYS A 200 -6.55 -26.25 9.18
C LYS A 200 -6.71 -25.01 10.06
N SER A 201 -7.96 -24.57 10.18
CA SER A 201 -8.46 -23.55 11.10
C SER A 201 -8.17 -23.93 12.56
N GLY A 202 -6.94 -23.64 13.02
CA GLY A 202 -6.55 -23.65 14.42
C GLY A 202 -6.35 -22.21 14.89
N LYS A 203 -6.76 -21.89 16.12
CA LYS A 203 -6.49 -20.60 16.76
C LYS A 203 -4.96 -20.44 16.93
N MET A 204 -4.29 -19.96 15.90
CA MET A 204 -2.86 -19.70 15.88
C MET A 204 -2.54 -18.54 16.82
N THR A 205 -1.74 -18.82 17.85
CA THR A 205 -1.22 -17.83 18.78
C THR A 205 -0.35 -16.81 18.03
N PRO A 206 -0.66 -15.50 18.06
CA PRO A 206 0.12 -14.50 17.32
C PRO A 206 1.60 -14.47 17.74
N PRO A 207 2.54 -14.28 16.78
CA PRO A 207 3.98 -14.25 17.04
C PRO A 207 4.37 -13.05 17.92
N LEU A 208 5.53 -13.16 18.57
CA LEU A 208 6.13 -12.05 19.31
C LEU A 208 6.79 -11.05 18.35
N CYS A 209 6.66 -9.77 18.66
CA CYS A 209 7.37 -8.70 17.98
C CYS A 209 8.78 -8.55 18.57
N LYS A 210 9.68 -7.87 17.84
CA LYS A 210 11.04 -7.56 18.32
C LYS A 210 11.07 -6.73 19.62
N CYS A 211 10.00 -5.99 19.91
CA CYS A 211 9.81 -5.24 21.15
C CYS A 211 9.41 -6.10 22.36
N GLY A 212 9.31 -7.43 22.20
CA GLY A 212 8.88 -8.37 23.24
C GLY A 212 7.37 -8.48 23.44
N ARG A 213 6.56 -7.60 22.85
CA ARG A 213 5.09 -7.67 22.93
C ARG A 213 4.52 -8.61 21.87
N ARG A 214 3.40 -9.27 22.20
CA ARG A 214 2.68 -10.14 21.26
C ARG A 214 2.03 -9.30 20.16
N SER A 215 2.19 -9.71 18.91
CA SER A 215 1.57 -9.04 17.77
C SER A 215 0.05 -9.16 17.79
N LYS A 216 -0.64 -8.16 17.25
CA LYS A 216 -2.09 -8.18 17.04
C LYS A 216 -2.37 -8.80 15.67
N ARG A 217 -3.17 -9.86 15.65
CA ARG A 217 -3.72 -10.44 14.41
C ARG A 217 -4.79 -9.50 13.87
N LEU A 218 -4.64 -9.09 12.62
CA LEU A 218 -5.58 -8.22 11.90
C LEU A 218 -5.96 -8.87 10.58
N VAL A 219 -7.09 -8.43 10.03
CA VAL A 219 -7.59 -8.88 8.73
C VAL A 219 -7.74 -7.65 7.84
N VAL A 220 -7.26 -7.75 6.61
CA VAL A 220 -7.38 -6.67 5.63
C VAL A 220 -8.85 -6.47 5.28
N SER A 221 -9.42 -5.37 5.74
CA SER A 221 -10.83 -5.03 5.51
C SER A 221 -11.05 -4.19 4.25
N ASN A 222 -9.99 -3.61 3.69
CA ASN A 222 -10.07 -2.87 2.43
C ASN A 222 -10.30 -3.84 1.26
N ASN A 223 -11.14 -3.43 0.31
CA ASN A 223 -11.35 -4.19 -0.93
C ASN A 223 -10.07 -4.12 -1.76
N GLY A 224 -9.60 -5.26 -2.27
CA GLY A 224 -8.39 -5.41 -3.06
C GLY A 224 -7.86 -6.85 -3.03
N PRO A 225 -6.74 -7.15 -3.70
CA PRO A 225 -6.18 -8.52 -3.79
C PRO A 225 -5.88 -9.16 -2.42
N ASN A 226 -5.68 -8.32 -1.40
CA ASN A 226 -5.42 -8.74 -0.04
C ASN A 226 -6.66 -8.81 0.86
N HIS A 227 -7.86 -8.51 0.36
CA HIS A 227 -9.08 -8.53 1.18
C HIS A 227 -9.25 -9.88 1.89
N GLY A 228 -9.54 -9.85 3.19
CA GLY A 228 -9.69 -11.07 4.00
C GLY A 228 -8.39 -11.74 4.43
N ARG A 229 -7.22 -11.31 3.91
CA ARG A 229 -5.93 -11.86 4.35
C ARG A 229 -5.58 -11.41 5.77
N VAL A 230 -4.95 -12.31 6.51
CA VAL A 230 -4.48 -12.07 7.87
C VAL A 230 -3.09 -11.44 7.83
N PHE A 231 -2.87 -10.44 8.68
CA PHE A 231 -1.55 -9.87 8.94
C PHE A 231 -1.35 -9.63 10.44
N TYR A 232 -0.11 -9.40 10.85
CA TYR A 232 0.26 -9.16 12.25
C TYR A 232 0.89 -7.79 12.40
N CYS A 233 0.41 -7.00 13.36
CA CYS A 233 0.98 -5.70 13.69
C CYS A 233 1.56 -5.68 15.10
N CYS A 234 2.70 -5.02 15.26
CA CYS A 234 3.21 -4.65 16.57
C CYS A 234 2.22 -3.69 17.26
N PRO A 235 1.85 -3.90 18.54
CA PRO A 235 0.89 -3.05 19.25
C PRO A 235 1.51 -1.74 19.78
N ILE A 236 2.68 -1.34 19.29
CA ILE A 236 3.42 -0.14 19.72
C ILE A 236 3.48 0.83 18.54
#